data_AF-A0A2V6J334-F1
#
_entry.id   AF-A0A2V6J334-F1
#
_cell.length_a   1.000
_cell.length_b   1.000
_cell.length_c   1.000
_cell.angle_alpha   90.00
_cell.angle_beta   90.00
_cell.angle_gamma   90.00
#
_symmetry.space_group_name_H-M   'P 1'
#
loop_
_entity.id
_entity.type
_entity.pdbx_description
1 polymer ?
#
loop_
_entity_poly.entity_id
_entity_poly.type
_entity_poly.pdbx_seq_one_letter_code
_entity_poly.pdbx_strand_id
1 'polypeptide(L)'
;MHGNRDAIRGRIMKDLTQGSVTKHLLQMTAFLAISMVVQTLYLLADLYWVGRLGKEAIAAVGVAGNFTMVVLALTQMLGVGTTTLISQATGRKDQPQAELVFN
;
A
#
# COMPACT_ATOMS: atom_id res chain seq x y z
N MET A 1 16.57 37.95 -0.91
CA MET A 1 16.25 37.06 -2.05
C MET A 1 15.76 35.66 -1.61
N HIS A 2 14.97 35.54 -0.54
CA HIS A 2 14.56 34.22 0.02
C HIS A 2 13.11 33.78 -0.27
N GLY A 3 12.26 34.63 -0.87
CA GLY A 3 10.83 34.33 -1.05
C GLY A 3 10.46 33.40 -2.22
N ASN A 4 11.41 32.99 -3.07
CA ASN A 4 11.09 32.24 -4.31
C ASN A 4 11.27 30.72 -4.18
N ARG A 5 11.89 30.22 -3.10
CA ARG A 5 12.10 28.77 -2.90
C ARG A 5 10.85 28.06 -2.41
N ASP A 6 10.02 28.77 -1.64
CA ASP A 6 8.81 28.21 -1.03
C ASP A 6 7.65 28.10 -2.05
N ALA A 7 7.58 29.05 -3.00
CA ALA A 7 6.59 29.04 -4.07
C ALA A 7 6.79 27.89 -5.08
N ILE A 8 8.04 27.43 -5.28
CA ILE A 8 8.35 26.29 -6.16
C ILE A 8 8.03 24.96 -5.47
N ARG A 9 8.26 24.84 -4.16
CA ARG A 9 7.90 23.64 -3.38
C ARG A 9 6.39 23.35 -3.36
N GLY A 10 5.57 24.39 -3.29
CA GLY A 10 4.10 24.27 -3.31
C GLY A 10 3.50 23.74 -4.61
N ARG A 11 4.23 23.79 -5.75
CA ARG A 11 3.75 23.25 -7.04
C ARG A 11 4.05 21.75 -7.24
N ILE A 12 4.98 21.17 -6.48
CA ILE A 12 5.41 19.77 -6.63
C ILE A 12 4.61 18.85 -5.70
N MET A 13 4.15 19.34 -4.55
CA MET A 13 3.23 18.61 -3.68
C MET A 13 1.80 19.00 -4.01
N LYS A 14 1.04 18.08 -4.62
CA LYS A 14 -0.40 18.24 -4.78
C LYS A 14 -1.02 18.21 -3.38
N ASP A 15 -1.45 19.37 -2.90
CA ASP A 15 -2.10 19.50 -1.61
C ASP A 15 -3.47 18.80 -1.63
N LEU A 16 -3.50 17.57 -1.13
CA LEU A 16 -4.71 16.75 -1.04
C LEU A 16 -5.70 17.29 0.00
N THR A 17 -5.34 18.34 0.76
CA THR A 17 -6.23 19.02 1.72
C THR A 17 -7.04 20.15 1.08
N GLN A 18 -6.74 20.53 -0.16
CA GLN A 18 -7.48 21.55 -0.91
C GLN A 18 -8.43 20.88 -1.92
N GLY A 19 -9.73 20.87 -1.63
CA GLY A 19 -10.79 20.32 -2.48
C GLY A 19 -11.72 19.33 -1.77
N SER A 20 -12.72 18.79 -2.47
CA SER A 20 -13.65 17.80 -1.90
C SER A 20 -12.90 16.51 -1.53
N VAL A 21 -12.79 16.22 -0.23
CA VAL A 21 -12.22 15.01 0.35
C VAL A 21 -12.85 13.75 -0.28
N THR A 22 -14.16 13.78 -0.52
CA THR A 22 -14.92 12.68 -1.12
C THR A 22 -14.41 12.31 -2.51
N LYS A 23 -14.05 13.29 -3.34
CA LYS A 23 -13.57 13.04 -4.71
C LYS A 23 -12.16 12.42 -4.70
N HIS A 24 -11.29 12.90 -3.82
CA HIS A 24 -9.93 12.36 -3.69
C HIS A 24 -9.96 10.93 -3.13
N LEU A 25 -10.74 10.68 -2.08
CA LEU A 25 -10.94 9.34 -1.54
C LEU A 25 -11.50 8.39 -2.61
N LEU A 26 -12.54 8.79 -3.34
CA LEU A 26 -13.15 7.93 -4.35
C LEU A 26 -12.16 7.57 -5.47
N GLN A 27 -11.33 8.53 -5.91
CA GLN A 27 -10.31 8.28 -6.92
C GLN A 27 -9.23 7.31 -6.41
N MET A 28 -8.75 7.50 -5.17
CA MET A 28 -7.73 6.63 -4.58
C MET A 28 -8.27 5.22 -4.34
N THR A 29 -9.47 5.10 -3.76
CA THR A 29 -10.10 3.80 -3.50
C THR A 29 -10.43 3.07 -4.80
N ALA A 30 -10.88 3.77 -5.84
CA ALA A 30 -11.12 3.16 -7.15
C ALA A 30 -9.83 2.55 -7.73
N PHE A 31 -8.71 3.28 -7.64
CA PHE A 31 -7.41 2.76 -8.08
C PHE A 31 -6.96 1.54 -7.25
N LEU A 32 -7.10 1.60 -5.93
CA LEU A 32 -6.78 0.47 -5.04
C LEU A 32 -7.66 -0.76 -5.34
N ALA A 33 -8.96 -0.56 -5.62
CA ALA A 33 -9.87 -1.64 -5.94
C ALA A 33 -9.46 -2.37 -7.23
N ILE A 34 -9.05 -1.63 -8.27
CA ILE A 34 -8.53 -2.24 -9.51
C ILE A 34 -7.29 -3.10 -9.21
N SER A 35 -6.37 -2.59 -8.38
CA SER A 35 -5.18 -3.34 -7.97
C SER A 35 -5.56 -4.67 -7.28
N MET A 36 -6.55 -4.65 -6.37
CA MET A 36 -7.05 -5.85 -5.68
C MET A 36 -7.69 -6.86 -6.63
N VAL A 37 -8.42 -6.41 -7.65
CA VAL A 37 -8.99 -7.29 -8.67
C VAL A 37 -7.88 -7.98 -9.46
N VAL A 38 -6.87 -7.22 -9.91
CA VAL A 38 -5.72 -7.77 -10.65
C VAL A 38 -4.93 -8.76 -9.79
N GLN A 39 -4.70 -8.43 -8.52
CA GLN A 39 -4.02 -9.32 -7.57
C GLN A 39 -4.79 -10.62 -7.38
N THR A 40 -6.12 -10.56 -7.26
CA THR A 40 -6.96 -11.75 -7.10
C THR A 40 -6.95 -12.62 -8.37
N LEU A 41 -7.03 -12.01 -9.55
CA LEU A 41 -6.93 -12.71 -10.83
C LEU A 41 -5.57 -13.41 -10.99
N TYR A 42 -4.48 -12.77 -10.53
CA TYR A 42 -3.16 -13.36 -10.52
C TYR A 42 -3.11 -14.62 -9.65
N LEU A 43 -3.65 -14.57 -8.43
CA LEU A 43 -3.72 -15.73 -7.54
C LEU A 43 -4.56 -16.88 -8.14
N LEU A 44 -5.66 -16.56 -8.81
CA LEU A 44 -6.48 -17.57 -9.49
C LEU A 44 -5.75 -18.18 -10.69
N ALA A 45 -5.03 -17.38 -11.47
CA ALA A 45 -4.23 -17.87 -12.58
C ALA A 45 -3.12 -18.80 -12.08
N ASP A 46 -2.39 -18.40 -11.04
CA ASP A 46 -1.35 -19.23 -10.40
C ASP A 46 -1.93 -20.57 -9.93
N LEU A 47 -3.04 -20.53 -9.19
CA LEU A 47 -3.71 -21.75 -8.73
C LEU A 47 -4.21 -22.63 -9.87
N TYR A 48 -4.68 -22.05 -10.97
CA TYR A 48 -5.08 -22.79 -12.17
C TYR A 48 -3.92 -23.56 -12.80
N TRP A 49 -2.76 -22.91 -12.95
CA TRP A 49 -1.56 -23.54 -13.50
C TRP A 49 -0.98 -24.59 -12.55
N VAL A 50 -0.89 -24.28 -11.26
CA VAL A 50 -0.42 -25.23 -10.24
C VAL A 50 -1.37 -26.42 -10.14
N GLY A 51 -2.68 -26.20 -10.24
CA GLY A 51 -3.68 -27.26 -10.22
C GLY A 51 -3.54 -28.26 -11.36
N ARG A 52 -3.00 -27.83 -12.49
CA ARG A 52 -2.70 -28.69 -13.64
C ARG A 52 -1.50 -29.62 -13.41
N LEU A 53 -0.64 -29.33 -12.43
CA LEU A 53 0.49 -30.19 -12.05
C LEU A 53 0.06 -31.40 -11.21
N GLY A 54 -1.18 -31.42 -10.73
CA GLY A 54 -1.78 -32.55 -10.02
C GLY A 54 -2.34 -32.17 -8.65
N LYS A 55 -3.12 -33.09 -8.08
CA LYS A 55 -3.82 -32.89 -6.78
C LYS A 55 -2.84 -32.67 -5.63
N GLU A 56 -1.66 -33.31 -5.70
CA GLU A 56 -0.59 -33.15 -4.72
C GLU A 56 0.00 -31.73 -4.72
N ALA A 57 0.09 -31.08 -5.88
CA ALA A 57 0.59 -29.71 -5.99
C ALA A 57 -0.36 -28.68 -5.33
N ILE A 58 -1.68 -28.86 -5.50
CA ILE A 58 -2.68 -28.02 -4.81
C ILE A 58 -2.63 -28.23 -3.30
N ALA A 59 -2.53 -29.49 -2.86
CA ALA A 59 -2.40 -29.81 -1.44
C ALA A 59 -1.12 -29.21 -0.83
N ALA A 60 0.00 -29.26 -1.55
CA ALA A 60 1.25 -28.64 -1.14
C ALA A 60 1.13 -27.11 -1.03
N VAL A 61 0.50 -26.43 -1.99
CA VAL A 61 0.23 -24.98 -1.91
C VAL A 61 -0.68 -24.64 -0.74
N GLY A 62 -1.69 -25.47 -0.45
CA GLY A 62 -2.56 -25.29 0.71
C GLY A 62 -1.80 -25.34 2.04
N VAL A 63 -0.86 -26.28 2.18
CA VAL A 63 0.00 -26.37 3.38
C VAL A 63 0.99 -25.21 3.44
N ALA A 64 1.63 -24.87 2.33
CA ALA A 64 2.56 -23.73 2.23
C ALA A 64 1.87 -22.38 2.51
N GLY A 65 0.59 -22.25 2.18
CA GLY A 65 -0.21 -21.06 2.42
C GLY A 65 -0.25 -20.62 3.88
N ASN A 66 -0.17 -21.55 4.84
CA ASN A 66 -0.09 -21.20 6.27
C ASN A 66 1.19 -20.42 6.59
N PHE A 67 2.33 -20.86 6.05
CA PHE A 67 3.60 -20.15 6.22
C PHE A 67 3.57 -18.79 5.51
N THR A 68 3.02 -18.73 4.30
CA THR A 68 2.81 -17.48 3.57
C THR A 68 1.96 -16.51 4.38
N MET A 69 0.92 -16.97 5.08
CA MET A 69 0.07 -16.12 5.90
C MET A 69 0.84 -15.47 7.06
N VAL A 70 1.74 -16.22 7.71
CA VAL A 70 2.60 -15.68 8.78
C VAL A 70 3.54 -14.60 8.23
N VAL A 71 4.22 -14.88 7.12
CA VAL A 71 5.13 -13.92 6.48
C VAL A 71 4.37 -12.67 6.02
N LEU A 72 3.19 -12.85 5.43
CA LEU A 72 2.32 -11.77 4.98
C LEU A 72 1.86 -10.92 6.17
N ALA A 73 1.48 -11.53 7.29
CA ALA A 73 1.05 -10.83 8.49
C ALA A 73 2.18 -9.95 9.06
N LEU A 74 3.41 -10.48 9.14
CA LEU A 74 4.58 -9.72 9.60
C LEU A 74 4.90 -8.56 8.63
N THR A 75 4.86 -8.82 7.33
CA THR A 75 5.10 -7.81 6.30
C THR A 75 4.05 -6.70 6.34
N GLN A 76 2.77 -7.05 6.51
CA GLN A 76 1.68 -6.08 6.65
C GLN A 76 1.78 -5.29 7.96
N MET A 77 2.14 -5.94 9.07
CA MET A 77 2.33 -5.26 10.35
C MET A 77 3.35 -4.13 10.23
N LEU A 78 4.51 -4.41 9.61
CA LEU A 78 5.54 -3.40 9.39
C LEU A 78 5.11 -2.38 8.34
N GLY A 79 4.64 -2.82 7.17
CA GLY A 79 4.30 -1.91 6.07
C GLY A 79 3.14 -0.97 6.39
N VAL A 80 2.00 -1.51 6.82
CA VAL A 80 0.80 -0.73 7.14
C VAL A 80 0.99 0.03 8.45
N GLY A 81 1.65 -0.59 9.44
CA GLY A 81 1.95 0.06 10.73
C GLY A 81 2.82 1.30 10.56
N THR A 82 3.94 1.18 9.86
CA THR A 82 4.84 2.33 9.58
C THR A 82 4.14 3.39 8.74
N THR A 83 3.40 3.00 7.70
CA THR A 83 2.63 3.95 6.87
C THR A 83 1.58 4.71 7.69
N THR A 84 0.95 4.04 8.66
CA THR A 84 -0.01 4.67 9.58
C THR A 84 0.67 5.70 10.47
N LEU A 85 1.82 5.37 11.07
CA LEU A 85 2.61 6.30 11.87
C LEU A 85 3.08 7.50 11.06
N ILE A 86 3.57 7.29 9.83
CA ILE A 86 3.97 8.36 8.91
C ILE A 86 2.77 9.26 8.56
N SER A 87 1.60 8.67 8.28
CA SER A 87 0.38 9.42 7.98
C SER A 87 -0.04 10.32 9.15
N GLN A 88 0.02 9.79 10.38
CA GLN A 88 -0.27 10.56 11.59
C GLN A 88 0.75 11.68 11.85
N ALA A 89 2.05 11.40 11.71
CA ALA A 89 3.12 12.39 11.88
C ALA A 89 3.01 13.51 10.82
N THR A 90 2.78 13.12 9.56
CA THR A 90 2.56 14.05 8.43
C THR A 90 1.33 14.92 8.66
N GLY A 91 0.22 14.34 9.14
CA GLY A 91 -1.00 15.07 9.47
C GLY A 91 -0.81 16.08 10.62
N ARG A 92 0.10 15.81 11.56
CA ARG A 92 0.48 16.72 12.65
C ARG A 92 1.48 17.81 12.23
N LYS A 93 1.92 17.83 10.96
CA LYS A 93 2.97 18.71 10.42
C LYS A 93 4.34 18.54 11.09
N ASP A 94 4.59 17.39 11.74
CA ASP A 94 5.86 17.07 12.40
C ASP A 94 6.76 16.29 11.44
N GLN A 95 7.37 17.01 10.48
CA GLN A 95 8.27 16.44 9.48
C GLN A 95 9.48 15.70 10.07
N PRO A 96 10.16 16.18 11.14
CA PRO A 96 11.29 15.43 11.70
C PRO A 96 10.88 14.07 12.26
N GLN A 97 9.71 13.91 12.88
CA GLN A 97 9.23 12.59 13.28
C GLN A 97 8.87 11.69 12.09
N ALA A 98 8.31 12.25 11.01
CA ALA A 98 8.00 11.46 9.81
C ALA A 98 9.28 10.92 9.13
N GLU A 99 10.35 11.71 9.09
CA GLU A 99 11.65 11.27 8.55
C GLU A 99 12.33 10.22 9.43
N LEU A 100 12.20 10.32 10.76
CA LEU A 100 12.76 9.36 11.73
C LEU A 100 12.07 8.00 11.70
N VAL A 101 10.77 7.95 11.39
CA VAL A 101 10.02 6.69 11.25
C VAL A 101 10.24 6.04 9.87
N PHE A 102 10.67 6.82 8.89
CA PHE A 102 10.96 6.34 7.54
C PHE A 102 12.36 5.71 7.40
N ASN A 103 13.34 6.17 8.17
CA ASN A 103 14.75 5.76 8.10
C ASN A 103 15.14 4.76 9.20
#